data_AF-A0A2D5Q873-F1
#
_entry.id   AF-A0A2D5Q873-F1
#
_cell.length_a   1.000
_cell.length_b   1.000
_cell.length_c   1.000
_cell.angle_alpha   90.00
_cell.angle_beta   90.00
_cell.angle_gamma   90.00
#
_symmetry.space_group_name_H-M   'P 1'
#
loop_
_entity.id
_entity.type
_entity.pdbx_description
1 polymer ?
#
loop_
_entity_poly.entity_id
_entity_poly.type
_entity_poly.pdbx_seq_one_letter_code
_entity_poly.pdbx_strand_id
1 'polypeptide(L)'
;MSERWSWVPHLWGLFTPAFTLGCLVLGGPWMAAPLLVFLGLYPLLEVVLGQSSTTRPLQEGRAHDIIVHLHAIAVPILLGVLLWRISLDGLTLFTGLGMASAGLSNGASGIVAAHELGHRRPRSKSW
;
A
#
# COMPACT_ATOMS: atom_id res chain seq x y z
N MET A 1 5.46 -22.18 -10.44
CA MET A 1 4.70 -21.15 -11.20
C MET A 1 5.49 -20.82 -12.46
N SER A 2 4.87 -20.88 -13.64
CA SER A 2 5.52 -20.43 -14.89
C SER A 2 5.95 -18.97 -14.78
N GLU A 3 7.05 -18.56 -15.42
CA GLU A 3 7.54 -17.17 -15.40
C GLU A 3 6.45 -16.13 -15.74
N ARG A 4 5.45 -16.51 -16.54
CA ARG A 4 4.32 -15.66 -16.94
C ARG A 4 3.50 -15.07 -15.78
N TRP A 5 3.46 -15.69 -14.61
CA TRP A 5 2.62 -15.29 -13.47
C TRP A 5 3.42 -14.80 -12.26
N SER A 6 4.70 -14.48 -12.46
CA SER A 6 5.61 -14.01 -11.42
C SER A 6 5.15 -12.71 -10.72
N TRP A 7 4.40 -11.87 -11.43
CA TRP A 7 3.84 -10.60 -10.95
C TRP A 7 2.58 -10.74 -10.08
N VAL A 8 1.84 -11.85 -10.16
CA VAL A 8 0.55 -12.01 -9.46
C VAL A 8 0.66 -11.82 -7.94
N PRO A 9 1.66 -12.39 -7.25
CA PRO A 9 1.81 -12.16 -5.81
C PRO A 9 2.01 -10.68 -5.44
N HIS A 10 2.56 -9.87 -6.34
CA HIS A 10 2.81 -8.44 -6.11
C HIS A 10 1.51 -7.61 -6.08
N LEU A 11 0.41 -8.14 -6.65
CA LEU A 11 -0.92 -7.54 -6.50
C LEU A 11 -1.35 -7.48 -5.03
N TRP A 12 -0.82 -8.38 -4.18
CA TRP A 12 -1.11 -8.34 -2.75
C TRP A 12 -0.63 -7.04 -2.09
N GLY A 13 0.42 -6.40 -2.63
CA GLY A 13 0.86 -5.08 -2.17
C GLY A 13 -0.22 -4.00 -2.31
N LEU A 14 -1.06 -4.09 -3.34
CA LEU A 14 -2.17 -3.15 -3.58
C LEU A 14 -3.35 -3.34 -2.61
N PHE A 15 -3.38 -4.43 -1.84
CA PHE A 15 -4.36 -4.60 -0.78
C PHE A 15 -4.24 -3.50 0.28
N THR A 16 -3.01 -3.10 0.63
CA THR A 16 -2.74 -2.08 1.66
C THR A 16 -3.46 -0.75 1.38
N PRO A 17 -3.25 -0.10 0.21
CA PRO A 17 -3.98 1.11 -0.14
C PRO A 17 -5.48 0.89 -0.34
N ALA A 18 -5.89 -0.23 -0.95
CA ALA A 18 -7.32 -0.51 -1.19
C ALA A 18 -8.12 -0.69 0.10
N PHE A 19 -7.56 -1.44 1.06
CA PHE A 19 -8.17 -1.67 2.37
C PHE A 19 -8.26 -0.36 3.16
N THR A 20 -7.18 0.40 3.21
CA THR A 20 -7.16 1.72 3.88
C THR A 20 -8.19 2.66 3.28
N LEU A 21 -8.33 2.69 1.96
CA LEU A 21 -9.32 3.51 1.27
C LEU A 21 -10.75 3.12 1.69
N GLY A 22 -11.07 1.82 1.71
CA GLY A 22 -12.36 1.33 2.19
C GLY A 22 -12.65 1.74 3.64
N CYS A 23 -11.66 1.62 4.52
CA CYS A 23 -11.77 2.03 5.91
C CYS A 23 -12.02 3.53 6.09
N LEU A 24 -11.39 4.40 5.28
CA LEU A 24 -11.64 5.84 5.30
C LEU A 24 -13.04 6.20 4.79
N VAL A 25 -13.51 5.51 3.74
CA VAL A 25 -14.87 5.71 3.21
C VAL A 25 -15.93 5.32 4.23
N LEU A 26 -15.77 4.19 4.93
CA LEU A 26 -16.67 3.78 6.02
C LEU A 26 -16.56 4.74 7.22
N GLY A 27 -15.32 5.07 7.58
CA GLY A 27 -14.91 5.93 8.68
C GLY A 27 -15.34 5.46 10.08
N GLY A 28 -15.42 6.38 11.04
CA GLY A 28 -15.61 6.01 12.45
C GLY A 28 -14.54 5.03 12.95
N PRO A 29 -14.89 3.98 13.72
CA PRO A 29 -13.94 3.00 14.22
C PRO A 29 -13.15 2.27 13.13
N TRP A 30 -13.70 2.15 11.91
CA TRP A 30 -13.02 1.51 10.80
C TRP A 30 -11.71 2.19 10.41
N MET A 31 -11.56 3.49 10.71
CA MET A 31 -10.31 4.23 10.48
C MET A 31 -9.12 3.70 11.28
N ALA A 32 -9.35 2.91 12.34
CA ALA A 32 -8.29 2.26 13.12
C ALA A 32 -7.88 0.88 12.55
N ALA A 33 -8.74 0.27 11.71
CA ALA A 33 -8.52 -1.09 11.24
C ALA A 33 -7.22 -1.29 10.44
N PRO A 34 -6.80 -0.35 9.55
CA PRO A 34 -5.52 -0.50 8.85
C PRO A 34 -4.31 -0.60 9.80
N LEU A 35 -4.29 0.17 10.89
CA LEU A 35 -3.24 0.07 11.91
C LEU A 35 -3.23 -1.32 12.56
N LEU A 36 -4.39 -1.83 12.96
CA LEU A 36 -4.50 -3.15 13.61
C LEU A 36 -4.09 -4.28 12.68
N VAL A 37 -4.51 -4.21 11.41
CA VAL A 37 -4.19 -5.24 10.42
C VAL A 37 -2.70 -5.20 10.06
N PHE A 38 -2.15 -4.03 9.74
CA PHE A 38 -0.79 -3.93 9.21
C PHE A 38 0.30 -3.95 10.28
N LEU A 39 0.03 -3.43 11.49
CA LEU A 39 1.00 -3.43 12.59
C LEU A 39 0.79 -4.59 13.57
N GLY A 40 -0.41 -5.19 13.60
CA GLY A 40 -0.72 -6.31 14.47
C GLY A 40 -0.77 -7.64 13.73
N LEU A 41 -1.75 -7.79 12.83
CA LEU A 41 -2.03 -9.06 12.18
C LEU A 41 -0.92 -9.48 11.20
N TYR A 42 -0.45 -8.57 10.35
CA TYR A 42 0.55 -8.89 9.32
C TYR A 42 1.88 -9.41 9.92
N PRO A 43 2.50 -8.73 10.90
CA PRO A 43 3.71 -9.25 11.55
C PRO A 43 3.49 -10.63 12.19
N LEU A 44 2.32 -10.87 12.79
CA LEU A 44 2.00 -12.19 13.35
C LEU A 44 1.93 -13.26 12.26
N LEU A 45 1.28 -12.96 11.14
CA LEU A 45 1.21 -13.88 9.99
C LEU A 45 2.60 -14.14 9.42
N GLU A 46 3.47 -13.14 9.33
CA GLU A 46 4.85 -13.31 8.87
C GLU A 46 5.64 -14.26 9.77
N VAL A 47 5.48 -14.15 11.11
CA VAL A 47 6.14 -15.07 12.06
C VAL A 47 5.62 -16.51 11.90
N VAL A 48 4.32 -16.69 11.69
CA VAL A 48 3.71 -18.02 11.57
C VAL A 48 4.04 -18.69 10.23
N LEU A 49 4.01 -17.92 9.14
CA LEU A 49 4.26 -18.43 7.79
C LEU A 49 5.76 -18.58 7.47
N GLY A 50 6.60 -17.82 8.17
CA GLY A 50 8.04 -17.79 7.94
C GLY A 50 8.42 -17.06 6.65
N GLN A 51 9.73 -17.01 6.39
CA GLN A 51 10.31 -16.36 5.20
C GLN A 51 11.01 -17.37 4.31
N SER A 52 10.97 -17.14 2.99
CA SER A 52 11.77 -17.91 2.04
C SER A 52 13.18 -17.33 1.94
N SER A 53 14.19 -18.19 1.93
CA SER A 53 15.59 -17.82 1.65
C SER A 53 15.88 -17.65 0.15
N THR A 54 14.89 -17.91 -0.72
CA THR A 54 15.08 -17.88 -2.17
C THR A 54 14.81 -16.49 -2.73
N THR A 55 15.86 -15.77 -3.08
CA THR A 55 15.76 -14.52 -3.84
C THR A 55 15.65 -14.84 -5.33
N ARG A 56 14.57 -14.39 -5.99
CA ARG A 56 14.44 -14.46 -7.45
C ARG A 56 15.04 -13.21 -8.09
N PRO A 57 15.65 -13.32 -9.29
CA PRO A 57 16.20 -12.18 -10.00
C PRO A 57 15.11 -11.15 -10.32
N LEU A 58 15.55 -9.92 -10.61
CA LEU A 58 14.73 -8.77 -10.93
C LEU A 58 13.58 -9.14 -11.87
N GLN A 59 12.35 -8.83 -11.45
CA GLN A 59 11.18 -9.06 -12.29
C GLN A 59 10.80 -7.75 -12.97
N GLU A 60 11.26 -7.59 -14.20
CA GLU A 60 10.91 -6.46 -15.04
C GLU A 60 9.73 -6.82 -15.95
N GLY A 61 8.85 -5.86 -16.19
CA GLY A 61 7.76 -6.04 -17.15
C GLY A 61 6.62 -5.06 -16.94
N ARG A 62 5.77 -4.99 -17.96
CA ARG A 62 4.61 -4.08 -18.00
C ARG A 62 3.66 -4.24 -16.81
N ALA A 63 3.53 -5.45 -16.25
CA ALA A 63 2.67 -5.69 -15.09
C ALA A 63 3.22 -5.01 -13.82
N HIS A 64 4.52 -5.18 -13.54
CA HIS A 64 5.19 -4.50 -12.43
C HIS A 64 5.16 -2.99 -12.59
N ASP A 65 5.34 -2.49 -13.82
CA ASP A 65 5.18 -1.06 -14.12
C ASP A 65 3.81 -0.55 -13.68
N ILE A 66 2.74 -1.23 -14.11
CA ILE A 66 1.37 -0.83 -13.75
C ILE A 66 1.19 -0.84 -12.23
N ILE A 67 1.66 -1.89 -11.54
CA ILE A 67 1.52 -2.02 -10.08
C ILE A 67 2.20 -0.84 -9.34
N VAL A 68 3.37 -0.41 -9.80
CA VAL A 68 4.08 0.75 -9.21
C VAL A 68 3.30 2.04 -9.41
N HIS A 69 2.78 2.27 -10.62
CA HIS A 69 1.97 3.47 -10.89
C HIS A 69 0.66 3.46 -10.09
N LEU A 70 0.07 2.29 -9.86
CA LEU A 70 -1.11 2.16 -9.01
C LEU A 70 -0.80 2.55 -7.55
N HIS A 71 0.35 2.16 -6.99
CA HIS A 71 0.77 2.63 -5.67
C HIS A 71 0.98 4.15 -5.65
N ALA A 72 1.63 4.71 -6.68
CA ALA A 72 1.85 6.15 -6.78
C ALA A 72 0.52 6.94 -6.88
N ILE A 73 -0.45 6.45 -7.65
CA ILE A 73 -1.78 7.05 -7.80
C ILE A 73 -2.63 6.87 -6.52
N ALA A 74 -2.45 5.78 -5.78
CA ALA A 74 -3.18 5.55 -4.55
C ALA A 74 -2.90 6.62 -3.48
N VAL A 75 -1.69 7.17 -3.44
CA VAL A 75 -1.28 8.21 -2.46
C VAL A 75 -2.17 9.46 -2.51
N PRO A 76 -2.30 10.17 -3.66
CA PRO A 76 -3.17 11.33 -3.74
C PRO A 76 -4.66 10.99 -3.59
N ILE A 77 -5.10 9.79 -4.00
CA ILE A 77 -6.48 9.34 -3.79
C ILE A 77 -6.77 9.19 -2.30
N LEU A 78 -5.92 8.50 -1.55
CA LEU A 78 -6.05 8.32 -0.10
C LEU A 78 -6.04 9.66 0.63
N LEU A 79 -5.16 10.57 0.22
CA LEU A 79 -5.12 11.92 0.80
C LEU A 79 -6.42 12.69 0.51
N GLY A 80 -6.91 12.64 -0.73
CA GLY A 80 -8.18 13.28 -1.11
C GLY A 80 -9.36 12.74 -0.30
N VAL A 81 -9.46 11.41 -0.15
CA VAL A 81 -10.52 10.77 0.64
C VAL A 81 -10.38 11.06 2.13
N LEU A 82 -9.15 11.11 2.67
CA LEU A 82 -8.91 11.51 4.05
C LEU A 82 -9.37 12.95 4.31
N LEU A 83 -9.02 13.89 3.42
CA LEU A 83 -9.42 15.30 3.55
C LEU A 83 -10.94 15.47 3.41
N TRP A 84 -11.55 14.75 2.47
CA TRP A 84 -13.01 14.66 2.36
C TRP A 84 -13.62 14.13 3.65
N ARG A 85 -13.06 13.07 4.23
CA ARG A 85 -13.57 12.49 5.48
C ARG A 85 -13.45 13.45 6.66
N ILE A 86 -12.33 14.14 6.79
CA ILE A 86 -12.12 15.19 7.81
C ILE A 86 -13.12 16.34 7.61
N SER A 87 -13.49 16.66 6.38
CA SER A 87 -14.49 17.69 6.11
C SER A 87 -15.91 17.32 6.57
N LEU A 88 -16.21 16.02 6.67
CA LEU A 88 -17.51 15.52 7.14
C LEU A 88 -17.53 15.35 8.67
N ASP A 89 -16.51 14.71 9.22
CA ASP A 89 -16.50 14.30 10.64
C ASP A 89 -15.81 15.33 11.56
N GLY A 90 -15.06 16.28 10.99
CA GLY A 90 -14.17 17.18 11.73
C GLY A 90 -12.93 16.49 12.27
N LEU A 91 -12.16 17.17 13.13
CA LEU A 91 -11.01 16.59 13.80
C LEU A 91 -11.44 15.86 15.09
N THR A 92 -11.53 14.54 15.00
CA THR A 92 -11.88 13.64 16.09
C THR A 92 -10.76 12.62 16.34
N LEU A 93 -10.89 11.83 17.41
CA LEU A 93 -9.99 10.70 17.65
C LEU A 93 -9.94 9.75 16.44
N PHE A 94 -11.11 9.41 15.88
CA PHE A 94 -11.18 8.47 14.77
C PHE A 94 -10.57 9.02 13.48
N THR A 95 -10.75 10.32 13.18
CA THR A 95 -10.07 10.92 12.02
C THR A 95 -8.57 11.03 12.27
N GLY A 96 -8.11 11.23 13.51
CA GLY A 96 -6.70 11.13 13.88
C GLY A 96 -6.13 9.73 13.62
N LEU A 97 -6.86 8.67 13.98
CA LEU A 97 -6.50 7.30 13.62
C LEU A 97 -6.53 7.08 12.10
N GLY A 98 -7.47 7.71 11.39
CA GLY A 98 -7.54 7.71 9.92
C GLY A 98 -6.32 8.36 9.28
N MET A 99 -5.83 9.47 9.84
CA MET A 99 -4.58 10.12 9.40
C MET A 99 -3.38 9.17 9.59
N ALA A 100 -3.29 8.51 10.73
CA ALA A 100 -2.23 7.53 10.99
C ALA A 100 -2.31 6.32 10.04
N SER A 101 -3.51 5.78 9.80
CA SER A 101 -3.76 4.70 8.83
C SER A 101 -3.37 5.09 7.41
N ALA A 102 -3.81 6.28 6.96
CA ALA A 102 -3.47 6.81 5.63
C ALA A 102 -1.95 7.05 5.50
N GLY A 103 -1.33 7.60 6.54
CA GLY A 103 0.12 7.80 6.60
C GLY A 103 0.90 6.50 6.50
N LEU A 104 0.50 5.46 7.25
CA LEU A 104 1.11 4.13 7.18
C LEU A 104 0.98 3.52 5.78
N SER A 105 -0.23 3.54 5.21
CA SER A 105 -0.52 3.00 3.87
C SER A 105 0.25 3.73 2.77
N ASN A 106 0.31 5.07 2.83
CA ASN A 106 1.06 5.88 1.88
C ASN A 106 2.56 5.71 2.04
N GLY A 107 3.05 5.56 3.28
CA GLY A 107 4.46 5.24 3.57
C GLY A 107 4.87 3.91 2.94
N ALA A 108 4.07 2.86 3.15
CA ALA A 108 4.31 1.55 2.51
C ALA A 108 4.30 1.64 0.98
N SER A 109 3.32 2.34 0.40
CA SER A 109 3.24 2.57 -1.06
C SER A 109 4.45 3.35 -1.58
N GLY A 110 4.94 4.32 -0.82
CA GLY A 110 6.13 5.10 -1.14
C GLY A 110 7.41 4.28 -1.10
N ILE A 111 7.55 3.36 -0.14
CA ILE A 111 8.68 2.42 -0.07
C ILE A 111 8.69 1.51 -1.31
N VAL A 112 7.53 0.95 -1.68
CA VAL A 112 7.41 0.11 -2.90
C VAL A 112 7.78 0.92 -4.14
N ALA A 113 7.23 2.12 -4.29
CA ALA A 113 7.57 2.98 -5.43
C ALA A 113 9.08 3.30 -5.46
N ALA A 114 9.67 3.72 -4.33
CA ALA A 114 11.09 4.06 -4.25
C ALA A 114 12.01 2.85 -4.55
N HIS A 115 11.67 1.67 -4.03
CA HIS A 115 12.38 0.42 -4.31
C HIS A 115 12.42 0.15 -5.82
N GLU A 116 11.27 0.26 -6.47
CA GLU A 116 11.10 -0.02 -7.90
C GLU A 116 11.74 1.06 -8.78
N LEU A 117 11.72 2.32 -8.37
CA LEU A 117 12.43 3.41 -9.03
C LEU A 117 13.95 3.23 -8.96
N GLY A 118 14.47 2.63 -7.89
CA GLY A 118 15.89 2.30 -7.73
C GLY A 118 16.42 1.32 -8.79
N HIS A 119 15.53 0.52 -9.39
CA HIS A 119 15.85 -0.41 -10.46
C HIS A 119 15.72 0.21 -11.86
N ARG A 120 15.10 1.39 -11.98
CA ARG A 120 14.82 2.01 -13.27
C ARG A 120 15.92 2.96 -13.69
N ARG A 121 16.12 3.06 -15.00
CA ARG A 121 17.00 4.06 -15.59
C ARG A 121 16.48 5.47 -15.24
N PRO A 122 17.31 6.34 -14.63
CA PRO A 122 16.92 7.70 -14.31
C PRO A 122 16.34 8.44 -15.52
N ARG A 123 15.24 9.17 -15.30
CA ARG A 123 14.54 10.01 -16.30
C ARG A 123 13.86 9.24 -17.45
N SER A 124 13.69 7.92 -17.32
CA SER A 124 12.84 7.16 -18.23
C SER A 124 11.35 7.40 -17.94
N LYS A 125 10.44 7.01 -18.84
CA LYS A 125 8.99 7.30 -18.72
C LYS A 125 8.33 6.74 -17.45
N SER A 126 8.92 5.73 -16.82
CA SER A 126 8.42 5.15 -15.56
C SER A 126 9.37 5.40 -14.39
N TRP A 127 10.35 6.26 -14.55
CA TRP A 127 11.20 6.72 -13.46
C TRP A 127 10.57 7.91 -12.74
#